data_AF-A0A936NP20-F1
#
_entry.id   AF-A0A936NP20-F1
#
_cell.length_a   1.000
_cell.length_b   1.000
_cell.length_c   1.000
_cell.angle_alpha   90.00
_cell.angle_beta   90.00
_cell.angle_gamma   90.00
#
_symmetry.space_group_name_H-M   'P 1'
#
loop_
_entity.id
_entity.type
_entity.pdbx_description
1 polymer ?
#
loop_
_entity_poly.entity_id
_entity_poly.type
_entity_poly.pdbx_seq_one_letter_code
_entity_poly.pdbx_strand_id
1 'polypeptide(L)'
;MRRDLRSRRVSLSTRRGKVTRLARGTTVNFGMWAATRRATVIFQTAVTETLRREYEITLRIVPAGDIAEIVNRLLNEKVAGKTS
;
A
#
# COMPACT_ATOMS: atom_id res chain seq x y z
N MET A 1 2.80 33.79 11.73
CA MET A 1 3.83 32.95 11.05
C MET A 1 3.18 32.14 9.93
N ARG A 2 3.15 32.64 8.69
CA ARG A 2 2.54 31.95 7.53
C ARG A 2 3.57 30.98 6.93
N ARG A 3 3.41 29.67 7.16
CA ARG A 3 4.26 28.65 6.53
C ARG A 3 4.08 28.72 5.00
N ASP A 4 5.17 28.91 4.27
CA ASP A 4 5.18 28.96 2.81
C ASP A 4 4.71 27.61 2.22
N LEU A 5 3.54 27.65 1.58
CA LEU A 5 2.88 26.50 0.98
C LEU A 5 3.58 26.03 -0.30
N ARG A 6 4.38 26.89 -0.96
CA ARG A 6 5.09 26.54 -2.20
C ARG A 6 6.29 25.65 -1.91
N SER A 7 7.10 26.00 -0.91
CA SER A 7 8.23 25.18 -0.45
C SER A 7 7.79 23.76 -0.02
N ARG A 8 6.65 23.64 0.67
CA ARG A 8 6.07 22.32 1.05
C ARG A 8 5.63 21.46 -0.13
N ARG A 9 5.03 22.05 -1.17
CA ARG A 9 4.61 21.29 -2.37
C ARG A 9 5.78 20.72 -3.15
N VAL A 10 6.85 21.50 -3.33
CA VAL A 10 8.06 21.05 -4.04
C VAL A 10 8.71 19.89 -3.30
N SER A 11 8.85 19.99 -1.97
CA SER A 11 9.44 18.92 -1.15
C SER A 11 8.66 17.59 -1.22
N LEU A 12 7.33 17.64 -1.21
CA LEU A 12 6.47 16.46 -1.34
C LEU A 12 6.56 15.83 -2.74
N SER A 13 6.67 16.64 -3.78
CA SER A 13 6.84 16.17 -5.16
C SER A 13 8.15 15.36 -5.32
N THR A 14 9.27 15.88 -4.80
CA THR A 14 10.56 15.19 -4.85
C THR A 14 10.54 13.88 -4.06
N ARG A 15 9.93 13.86 -2.87
CA ARG A 15 9.79 12.62 -2.07
C ARG A 15 8.92 11.59 -2.78
N ARG A 16 7.78 12.00 -3.34
CA ARG A 16 6.89 11.11 -4.09
C ARG A 16 7.62 10.50 -5.29
N GLY A 17 8.33 11.31 -6.08
CA GLY A 17 9.12 10.82 -7.22
C GLY A 17 10.17 9.78 -6.82
N LYS A 18 10.86 9.98 -5.69
CA LYS A 18 11.81 9.00 -5.15
C LYS A 18 11.12 7.69 -4.74
N VAL A 19 10.01 7.76 -4.01
CA VAL A 19 9.24 6.58 -3.57
C VAL A 19 8.71 5.80 -4.77
N THR A 20 8.10 6.49 -5.73
CA THR A 20 7.57 5.87 -6.95
C THR A 20 8.65 5.13 -7.73
N ARG A 21 9.85 5.73 -7.86
CA ARG A 21 10.98 5.08 -8.55
C ARG A 21 11.44 3.82 -7.83
N LEU A 22 11.51 3.83 -6.50
CA LEU A 22 11.94 2.67 -5.71
C LEU A 22 10.89 1.55 -5.68
N ALA A 23 9.61 1.88 -5.75
CA ALA A 23 8.52 0.91 -5.67
C ALA A 23 8.13 0.28 -7.02
N ARG A 24 8.60 0.84 -8.15
CA ARG A 24 8.22 0.38 -9.48
C ARG A 24 8.61 -1.09 -9.71
N GLY A 25 7.71 -1.88 -10.30
CA GLY A 25 7.93 -3.30 -10.58
C GLY A 25 7.78 -4.23 -9.37
N THR A 26 7.49 -3.70 -8.18
CA THR A 26 7.35 -4.52 -6.97
C THR A 26 5.99 -5.20 -6.87
N THR A 27 5.93 -6.29 -6.11
CA THR A 27 4.67 -6.89 -5.67
C THR A 27 4.41 -6.50 -4.21
N VAL A 28 3.22 -5.95 -3.94
CA VAL A 28 2.80 -5.54 -2.60
C VAL A 28 1.68 -6.47 -2.14
N ASN A 29 1.91 -7.20 -1.05
CA ASN A 29 0.83 -7.89 -0.34
C ASN A 29 0.15 -6.89 0.60
N PHE A 30 -1.15 -6.69 0.41
CA PHE A 30 -1.93 -5.73 1.15
C PHE A 30 -2.98 -6.44 2.00
N GLY A 31 -2.63 -6.67 3.26
CA GLY A 31 -3.56 -7.12 4.29
C GLY A 31 -4.53 -5.99 4.61
N MET A 32 -5.75 -6.09 4.10
CA MET A 32 -6.78 -5.10 4.34
C MET A 32 -8.01 -5.76 4.93
N TRP A 33 -8.56 -5.11 5.95
CA TRP A 33 -9.91 -5.37 6.40
C TRP A 33 -10.83 -4.33 5.78
N ALA A 34 -11.77 -4.77 4.94
CA ALA A 34 -12.81 -3.93 4.39
C ALA A 34 -14.12 -4.21 5.11
N ALA A 35 -14.64 -3.22 5.82
CA ALA A 35 -15.93 -3.31 6.51
C ALA A 35 -17.11 -3.56 5.55
N THR A 36 -16.93 -3.34 4.24
CA THR A 36 -17.98 -3.57 3.24
C THR A 36 -17.43 -4.25 1.99
N ARG A 37 -18.27 -5.06 1.34
CA ARG A 37 -17.98 -5.66 0.03
C ARG A 37 -17.62 -4.61 -1.03
N ARG A 38 -18.26 -3.43 -0.98
CA ARG A 38 -18.00 -2.33 -1.91
C ARG A 38 -16.56 -1.81 -1.77
N ALA A 39 -16.05 -1.67 -0.55
CA ALA A 39 -14.67 -1.28 -0.32
C ALA A 39 -13.70 -2.32 -0.91
N THR A 40 -13.93 -3.61 -0.66
CA THR A 40 -13.10 -4.69 -1.24
C THR A 40 -13.04 -4.63 -2.76
N VAL A 41 -14.18 -4.43 -3.43
CA VAL A 41 -14.25 -4.34 -4.89
C VAL A 41 -13.44 -3.16 -5.42
N ILE A 42 -13.50 -1.99 -4.78
CA ILE A 42 -12.71 -0.81 -5.18
C ILE A 42 -11.21 -1.10 -5.16
N PHE A 43 -10.73 -1.78 -4.12
CA PHE A 43 -9.31 -2.14 -4.02
C PHE A 43 -8.90 -3.19 -5.07
N GLN A 44 -9.74 -4.20 -5.29
CA GLN A 44 -9.48 -5.25 -6.29
C GLN A 44 -9.53 -4.74 -7.73
N THR A 45 -10.24 -3.64 -7.98
CA THR A 45 -10.43 -3.07 -9.33
C THR A 45 -9.61 -1.79 -9.49
N ALA A 46 -10.20 -0.64 -9.20
CA ALA A 46 -9.64 0.68 -9.46
C ALA A 46 -8.23 0.84 -8.88
N VAL A 47 -8.01 0.46 -7.61
CA VAL A 47 -6.69 0.65 -6.98
C VAL A 47 -5.64 -0.27 -7.60
N THR A 48 -5.98 -1.54 -7.79
CA THR A 48 -5.08 -2.53 -8.40
C THR A 48 -4.72 -2.12 -9.83
N GLU A 49 -5.69 -1.65 -10.62
CA GLU A 49 -5.46 -1.19 -11.98
C GLU A 49 -4.58 0.07 -12.05
N THR A 50 -4.84 1.06 -11.21
CA THR A 50 -4.01 2.28 -11.16
C THR A 50 -2.58 1.95 -10.79
N LEU A 51 -2.36 1.12 -9.76
CA LEU A 51 -1.02 0.72 -9.34
C LEU A 51 -0.25 -0.02 -10.43
N ARG A 52 -0.94 -0.92 -11.14
CA ARG A 52 -0.34 -1.66 -12.26
C ARG A 52 0.00 -0.73 -13.42
N ARG A 53 -0.93 0.13 -13.85
CA ARG A 53 -0.78 0.97 -15.05
C ARG A 53 0.21 2.10 -14.86
N GLU A 54 0.15 2.81 -13.73
CA GLU A 54 0.98 4.01 -13.51
C GLU A 54 2.36 3.67 -12.95
N TYR A 55 2.44 2.61 -12.12
CA TYR A 55 3.61 2.35 -11.30
C TYR A 55 4.20 0.95 -11.47
N GLU A 56 3.63 0.10 -12.33
CA GLU A 56 4.04 -1.31 -12.51
C GLU A 56 4.06 -2.09 -11.18
N ILE A 57 3.23 -1.68 -10.23
CA ILE A 57 3.11 -2.36 -8.94
C ILE A 57 2.01 -3.41 -9.04
N THR A 58 2.34 -4.64 -8.69
CA THR A 58 1.35 -5.71 -8.54
C THR A 58 0.80 -5.70 -7.13
N LEU A 59 -0.47 -5.32 -6.96
CA LEU A 59 -1.15 -5.35 -5.67
C LEU A 59 -1.83 -6.71 -5.45
N ARG A 60 -1.46 -7.42 -4.39
CA ARG A 60 -2.10 -8.67 -3.95
C ARG A 60 -2.91 -8.39 -2.69
N ILE A 61 -4.23 -8.39 -2.82
CA ILE A 61 -5.12 -8.25 -1.68
C ILE A 61 -5.09 -9.54 -0.87
N VAL A 62 -4.71 -9.44 0.40
CA VAL A 62 -4.77 -10.55 1.35
C VAL A 62 -6.06 -10.39 2.15
N PRO A 63 -7.07 -11.26 1.96
CA PRO A 63 -8.30 -11.20 2.74
C PRO A 63 -8.00 -11.40 4.23
N ALA A 64 -8.72 -10.66 5.07
CA ALA A 64 -8.72 -10.85 6.51
C ALA A 64 -10.11 -10.55 7.06
N GLY A 65 -10.56 -11.36 8.03
CA GLY A 65 -11.83 -11.19 8.73
C GLY A 65 -11.81 -10.03 9.72
N ASP A 66 -10.64 -9.74 10.30
CA ASP A 66 -10.39 -8.60 11.19
C ASP A 66 -8.89 -8.21 11.19
N ILE A 67 -8.54 -7.20 11.99
CA ILE A 67 -7.14 -6.75 12.12
C ILE A 67 -6.28 -7.73 12.95
N ALA A 68 -6.89 -8.50 13.87
CA ALA A 68 -6.16 -9.44 14.71
C ALA A 68 -5.61 -10.61 13.90
N GLU A 69 -6.36 -11.08 12.89
CA GLU A 69 -5.91 -12.08 11.93
C GLU A 69 -4.65 -11.61 11.17
N ILE A 70 -4.62 -10.34 10.74
CA ILE A 70 -3.46 -9.75 10.05
C ILE A 70 -2.24 -9.73 10.98
N VAL A 71 -2.42 -9.26 12.22
CA VAL A 71 -1.32 -9.19 13.20
C VAL A 71 -0.79 -10.58 13.53
N ASN A 72 -1.67 -11.55 13.79
CA ASN A 72 -1.28 -12.91 14.09
C ASN A 72 -0.50 -13.55 12.93
N ARG A 73 -0.91 -13.28 11.69
CA ARG A 73 -0.17 -13.73 10.51
C ARG A 73 1.24 -13.14 10.45
N LEU A 74 1.40 -11.84 10.66
CA LEU A 74 2.71 -11.18 10.67
C LEU A 74 3.61 -11.73 11.77
N LEU A 75 3.06 -11.98 12.96
CA LEU A 75 3.80 -12.59 14.07
C LEU A 75 4.27 -14.00 13.72
N ASN A 76 3.40 -14.81 13.12
CA ASN A 76 3.76 -16.16 12.68
C ASN A 76 4.82 -16.16 11.57
N GLU A 77 4.73 -15.22 10.62
CA GLU A 77 5.73 -15.06 9.56
C GLU A 77 7.08 -14.65 10.14
N LYS A 78 7.11 -13.75 11.13
CA LYS A 78 8.33 -13.36 11.85
C LYS A 78 8.95 -14.52 12.63
N VAL A 79 8.15 -15.30 13.35
CA VAL A 79 8.62 -16.51 14.06
C VAL A 79 9.19 -17.54 13.09
N ALA A 80 8.61 -17.64 11.89
CA ALA A 80 9.10 -18.48 10.81
C ALA A 80 10.34 -17.92 10.09
N GLY A 81 10.93 -16.82 10.57
CA GLY A 81 12.15 -16.23 10.01
C GLY A 81 11.96 -15.42 8.73
N LYS A 82 10.72 -15.08 8.36
CA LYS A 82 10.46 -14.17 7.23
C LYS A 82 10.72 -12.73 7.65
N THR A 83 11.33 -11.95 6.75
CA THR A 83 11.62 -10.52 6.93
C THR A 83 10.67 -9.60 6.16
N SER A 84 9.61 -10.17 5.60
CA SER A 84 8.59 -9.47 4.80
C SER A 84 7.45 -8.94 5.65
#